data_AF-A0A251ZZU8-F1
#
_entry.id   AF-A0A251ZZU8-F1
#
_cell.length_a   1.000
_cell.length_b   1.000
_cell.length_c   1.000
_cell.angle_alpha   90.00
_cell.angle_beta   90.00
_cell.angle_gamma   90.00
#
_symmetry.space_group_name_H-M   'P 1'
#
loop_
_entity.id
_entity.type
_entity.pdbx_description
1 polymer ?
#
loop_
_entity_poly.entity_id
_entity_poly.type
_entity_poly.pdbx_seq_one_letter_code
_entity_poly.pdbx_strand_id
1 'polypeptide(L)'
;MDPTAYLVAAFQYVLPFLPVQWVAGLSVLGSFLVSLCAVIAFFWPRPAVGSKLLPLYLVINTVGLNGKHAANATATVPQQKTLP
;
A
#
# COMPACT_ATOMS: atom_id res chain seq x y z
N MET A 1 9.25 -16.32 -15.73
CA MET A 1 8.18 -15.53 -16.38
C MET A 1 8.11 -14.19 -15.69
N ASP A 2 8.00 -13.10 -16.45
CA ASP A 2 7.98 -11.73 -15.92
C ASP A 2 6.71 -11.49 -15.07
N PRO A 3 6.82 -11.12 -13.78
CA PRO A 3 5.67 -10.83 -12.93
C PRO A 3 4.73 -9.78 -13.51
N THR A 4 5.27 -8.84 -14.28
CA THR A 4 4.47 -7.78 -14.91
C THR A 4 3.59 -8.32 -16.03
N ALA A 5 3.99 -9.39 -16.70
CA ALA A 5 3.18 -10.03 -17.74
C ALA A 5 1.86 -10.59 -17.18
N TYR A 6 1.88 -11.14 -15.96
CA TYR A 6 0.65 -11.61 -15.30
C TYR A 6 -0.28 -10.46 -14.92
N LEU A 7 0.27 -9.32 -14.49
CA LEU A 7 -0.51 -8.12 -14.17
C LEU A 7 -1.18 -7.54 -15.42
N VAL A 8 -0.44 -7.47 -16.53
CA VAL A 8 -0.97 -7.01 -17.82
C VAL A 8 -2.08 -7.95 -18.31
N ALA A 9 -1.87 -9.27 -18.24
CA ALA A 9 -2.87 -10.25 -18.64
C ALA A 9 -4.15 -10.16 -17.78
N ALA A 10 -4.01 -10.02 -16.46
CA ALA A 10 -5.15 -9.83 -15.56
C ALA A 10 -5.90 -8.53 -15.85
N PHE A 11 -5.18 -7.43 -16.11
CA PHE A 11 -5.80 -6.14 -16.45
C PHE A 11 -6.58 -6.22 -17.76
N GLN A 12 -6.00 -6.83 -18.81
CA GLN A 12 -6.68 -7.03 -20.09
C GLN A 12 -7.89 -7.94 -19.99
N TYR A 13 -7.85 -8.95 -19.13
CA TYR A 13 -9.00 -9.83 -18.86
C TYR A 13 -10.16 -9.09 -18.18
N VAL A 14 -9.87 -8.17 -17.25
CA VAL A 14 -10.88 -7.46 -16.46
C VAL A 14 -11.46 -6.24 -17.19
N LEU A 15 -10.66 -5.56 -18.01
CA LEU A 15 -11.04 -4.37 -18.77
C LEU A 15 -12.42 -4.45 -19.48
N PRO A 16 -12.76 -5.51 -20.24
CA PRO A 16 -14.04 -5.57 -20.96
C PRO A 16 -15.26 -5.70 -20.04
N PHE A 17 -15.08 -6.06 -18.77
CA PHE A 17 -16.16 -6.14 -17.78
C PHE A 17 -16.38 -4.82 -17.02
N LEU A 18 -15.48 -3.84 -17.19
CA LEU A 18 -15.66 -2.50 -16.64
C LEU A 18 -16.52 -1.66 -17.60
N PRO A 19 -17.54 -0.94 -17.11
CA PRO A 19 -18.24 0.01 -17.95
C PRO A 19 -17.28 1.15 -18.33
N VAL A 20 -17.19 1.47 -19.62
CA VAL A 20 -16.20 2.42 -20.21
C VAL A 20 -16.08 3.74 -19.43
N GLN A 21 -17.21 4.27 -18.95
CA GLN A 21 -17.28 5.50 -18.16
C GLN A 21 -16.48 5.45 -16.83
N TRP A 22 -16.21 4.25 -16.29
CA TRP A 22 -15.49 4.06 -15.04
C TRP A 22 -13.99 3.83 -15.22
N VAL A 23 -13.51 3.50 -16.41
CA VAL A 23 -12.10 3.10 -16.63
C VAL A 23 -11.15 4.24 -16.27
N ALA A 24 -11.44 5.44 -16.78
CA ALA A 24 -10.67 6.65 -16.43
C ALA A 24 -10.84 7.00 -14.93
N GLY A 25 -12.07 6.94 -14.42
CA GLY A 25 -12.36 7.25 -13.01
C GLY A 25 -11.66 6.33 -12.01
N LEU A 26 -11.60 5.02 -12.27
CA LEU A 26 -10.93 4.05 -11.43
C LEU A 26 -9.42 4.23 -11.43
N SER A 27 -8.83 4.59 -12.57
CA SER A 27 -7.41 4.89 -12.67
C SER A 27 -7.03 6.13 -11.83
N VAL A 28 -7.85 7.17 -11.88
CA VAL A 28 -7.68 8.38 -11.07
C VAL A 28 -7.88 8.09 -9.59
N LEU A 29 -8.93 7.38 -9.21
CA LEU A 29 -9.21 7.00 -7.82
C LEU A 29 -8.10 6.12 -7.24
N GLY A 30 -7.63 5.12 -8.00
CA GLY A 30 -6.53 4.26 -7.58
C GLY A 30 -5.24 5.05 -7.35
N SER A 31 -4.90 5.95 -8.28
CA SER A 31 -3.73 6.82 -8.15
C SER A 31 -3.85 7.73 -6.92
N PHE A 32 -5.03 8.34 -6.72
CA PHE A 32 -5.31 9.17 -5.55
C PHE A 32 -5.16 8.40 -4.23
N LEU A 33 -5.71 7.18 -4.14
CA LEU A 33 -5.62 6.34 -2.94
C LEU A 33 -4.17 5.95 -2.61
N VAL A 34 -3.37 5.61 -3.62
CA VAL A 34 -1.95 5.30 -3.44
C VAL A 34 -1.19 6.54 -2.95
N SER A 35 -1.40 7.70 -3.58
CA SER A 35 -0.77 8.97 -3.16
C SER A 35 -1.21 9.38 -1.75
N LEU A 36 -2.50 9.24 -1.41
CA LEU A 36 -3.02 9.52 -0.08
C LEU A 36 -2.37 8.61 0.97
N CYS A 37 -2.27 7.30 0.70
CA CYS A 37 -1.58 6.37 1.59
C CYS A 37 -0.10 6.74 1.79
N ALA A 38 0.57 7.23 0.74
CA ALA A 38 1.95 7.71 0.83
C ALA A 38 2.09 8.93 1.75
N VAL A 39 1.19 9.92 1.61
CA VAL A 39 1.18 11.10 2.48
C VAL A 39 0.89 10.71 3.93
N ILE A 40 -0.11 9.85 4.17
CA ILE A 40 -0.45 9.39 5.53
C ILE A 40 0.74 8.67 6.16
N ALA A 41 1.37 7.73 5.44
CA ALA A 41 2.52 6.98 5.93
C ALA A 41 3.71 7.88 6.27
N PHE A 42 3.92 8.97 5.52
CA PHE A 42 4.99 9.92 5.78
C PHE A 42 4.88 10.56 7.17
N PHE A 43 3.68 10.97 7.58
CA PHE A 43 3.45 11.64 8.86
C PHE A 43 3.08 10.70 10.01
N TRP A 44 2.79 9.42 9.75
CA TRP A 44 2.32 8.48 10.76
C TRP A 44 3.48 7.71 11.41
N PRO A 45 3.79 7.91 12.70
CA PRO A 45 4.82 7.14 13.40
C PRO A 45 4.35 5.69 13.64
N ARG A 46 5.25 4.71 13.50
CA ARG A 46 4.91 3.29 13.62
C ARG A 46 4.28 2.99 15.00
N PRO A 47 3.05 2.43 15.05
CA PRO A 47 2.43 2.02 16.31
C PRO A 47 3.23 0.93 17.04
N ALA A 48 3.12 0.88 18.37
CA ALA A 48 3.75 -0.16 19.18
C ALA A 48 3.28 -1.58 18.80
N VAL A 49 4.14 -2.57 19.06
CA VAL A 49 3.83 -3.98 18.84
C VAL A 49 2.64 -4.37 19.73
N GLY A 50 1.57 -4.89 19.13
CA GLY A 50 0.30 -5.21 19.81
C GLY A 50 -0.77 -4.12 19.75
N SER A 51 -0.47 -2.94 19.19
CA SER A 51 -1.48 -1.91 18.96
C SER A 51 -2.50 -2.34 17.91
N LYS A 52 -3.78 -2.05 18.16
CA LYS A 52 -4.88 -2.29 17.21
C LYS A 52 -4.72 -1.51 15.89
N LEU A 53 -3.89 -0.47 15.88
CA LEU A 53 -3.61 0.37 14.70
C LEU A 53 -2.44 -0.16 13.86
N LEU A 54 -1.66 -1.11 14.38
CA LEU A 54 -0.51 -1.67 13.67
C LEU A 54 -0.89 -2.37 12.35
N PRO A 55 -1.97 -3.16 12.26
CA PRO A 55 -2.40 -3.75 10.99
C PRO A 55 -2.76 -2.69 9.94
N LEU A 56 -3.49 -1.64 10.34
CA LEU A 56 -3.87 -0.54 9.45
C LEU A 56 -2.63 0.21 8.95
N TYR A 57 -1.69 0.48 9.86
CA TYR A 57 -0.41 1.11 9.52
C TYR A 57 0.37 0.31 8.47
N LEU A 58 0.41 -1.02 8.60
CA LEU A 58 1.09 -1.89 7.63
C LEU A 58 0.39 -1.83 6.26
N VAL A 59 -0.94 -1.92 6.22
CA VAL A 59 -1.71 -1.82 4.96
C VAL A 59 -1.43 -0.50 4.24
N ILE A 60 -1.47 0.64 4.94
CA ILE A 60 -1.22 1.96 4.37
C ILE A 60 0.21 2.05 3.82
N ASN A 61 1.20 1.54 4.56
CA ASN A 61 2.60 1.54 4.12
C ASN A 61 2.84 0.64 2.91
N THR A 62 2.13 -0.50 2.80
CA THR A 62 2.20 -1.38 1.64
C THR A 62 1.53 -0.76 0.42
N VAL A 63 0.32 -0.22 0.57
CA VAL A 63 -0.45 0.39 -0.53
C VAL A 63 0.23 1.65 -1.06
N GLY A 64 0.74 2.51 -0.17
CA GLY A 64 1.49 3.70 -0.56
C GLY A 64 2.93 3.43 -1.00
N LEU A 65 3.35 2.16 -1.10
CA LEU A 65 4.69 1.72 -1.51
C LEU A 65 5.84 2.31 -0.65
N ASN A 66 5.56 2.58 0.64
CA ASN A 66 6.48 3.31 1.53
C ASN A 66 7.55 2.45 2.20
N GLY A 67 7.48 1.11 2.09
CA GLY A 67 8.30 0.15 2.83
C GLY A 67 9.83 0.29 2.68
N LYS A 68 10.32 1.12 1.75
CA LYS A 68 11.75 1.44 1.56
C LYS A 68 12.06 2.93 1.46
N HIS A 69 11.06 3.81 1.59
CA HIS A 69 11.21 5.24 1.25
C HIS A 69 10.82 6.17 2.41
N ALA A 70 9.92 5.75 3.29
CA ALA A 70 9.57 6.53 4.48
C ALA A 70 10.45 6.12 5.67
N ALA A 71 11.05 7.10 6.36
CA ALA A 71 11.85 6.89 7.56
C ALA A 71 11.10 6.11 8.67
N ASN A 72 9.78 6.22 8.69
CA ASN A 72 8.91 5.53 9.65
C ASN A 72 8.59 4.08 9.25
N ALA A 73 8.72 3.71 7.98
CA ALA A 73 8.29 2.41 7.43
C ALA A 73 9.28 1.27 7.68
N THR A 74 10.20 1.44 8.63
CA THR A 74 11.28 0.49 8.94
C THR A 74 10.70 -0.83 9.45
N ALA A 75 10.41 -1.74 8.53
CA ALA A 75 10.14 -3.16 8.77
C ALA A 75 11.43 -3.94 9.07
N THR A 76 12.61 -3.32 8.92
CA THR A 76 13.92 -3.98 9.01
C THR A 76 14.63 -3.85 10.36
N VAL A 77 14.06 -3.15 11.34
CA VAL A 77 14.56 -3.22 12.72
C VAL A 77 13.66 -4.19 13.49
N PRO A 78 14.14 -5.40 13.83
CA PRO A 78 13.45 -6.27 14.76
C PRO A 78 13.37 -5.52 16.09
N GLN A 79 12.16 -5.13 16.50
CA GLN A 79 11.96 -4.55 17.82
C GLN A 79 12.05 -5.70 18.82
N GLN A 80 13.17 -5.74 19.55
CA GLN A 80 13.36 -6.60 20.71
C GLN A 80 12.18 -6.38 21.66
N LYS A 81 11.50 -7.46 22.02
CA LYS A 81 10.55 -7.46 23.12
C LYS A 81 11.35 -7.18 24.40
N THR A 82 11.47 -5.92 24.80
CA THR A 82 11.84 -5.58 26.17
C THR A 82 10.68 -6.02 27.07
N LEU A 83 10.80 -7.23 27.61
CA LEU A 83 10.02 -7.65 28.76
C LEU A 83 10.41 -6.76 29.96
N PRO A 84 9.45 -6.42 30.84
CA PRO A 84 9.73 -5.69 32.08
C PRO A 84 10.69 -6.46 32.99
#